data_AF-A0A1Y1LHQ0-F1
#
_entry.id   AF-A0A1Y1LHQ0-F1
#
_cell.length_a   1.000
_cell.length_b   1.000
_cell.length_c   1.000
_cell.angle_alpha   90.00
_cell.angle_beta   90.00
_cell.angle_gamma   90.00
#
_symmetry.space_group_name_H-M   'P 1'
#
loop_
_entity.id
_entity.type
_entity.pdbx_description
1 polymer ?
#
loop_
_entity_poly.entity_id
_entity_poly.type
_entity_poly.pdbx_seq_one_letter_code
_entity_poly.pdbx_strand_id
1 'polypeptide(L)'
;SGAKPGFCPKRLNIPVCQEICVIDDQCASDGKCCKTDCGGAVCVQPKMETVTQLAIAAQQKPGRCPGRLNIPVCTEACDGDHQCAGDAKCCRTNCYGLVCVDPILDTAPPASQKPGSCPPRLKLSICTATCANDYSCSGNTKCCHTECGGTVCTQPNAEAIAPPPPPPLPQSPPSPPDNSKQQCPASPSGPWVCTSTCSSDKDCRGKRKCCKNRCGAHVCTKLSN
;
A
#
# COMPACT_ATOMS: atom_id res chain seq x y z
N SER A 1 43.51 -7.89 -9.92
CA SER A 1 42.19 -7.65 -9.32
C SER A 1 42.40 -7.39 -7.85
N GLY A 2 42.33 -6.13 -7.41
CA GLY A 2 42.67 -5.73 -6.03
C GLY A 2 41.49 -5.05 -5.35
N ALA A 3 40.32 -5.70 -5.37
CA ALA A 3 39.09 -5.17 -4.81
C ALA A 3 38.84 -5.77 -3.43
N LYS A 4 38.81 -4.92 -2.40
CA LYS A 4 38.51 -5.31 -1.01
C LYS A 4 37.01 -5.22 -0.71
N PRO A 5 36.48 -5.96 0.27
CA PRO A 5 35.06 -5.96 0.63
C PRO A 5 34.52 -4.58 1.04
N GLY A 6 33.22 -4.34 0.78
CA GLY A 6 32.53 -3.08 1.11
C GLY A 6 32.51 -2.03 -0.02
N PHE A 7 31.95 -0.86 0.26
CA PHE A 7 31.67 0.19 -0.72
C PHE A 7 32.22 1.55 -0.31
N CYS A 8 32.57 2.37 -1.30
CA CYS A 8 32.96 3.76 -1.07
C CYS A 8 31.78 4.58 -0.53
N PRO A 9 31.98 5.40 0.52
CA PRO A 9 30.99 6.38 0.94
C PRO A 9 30.58 7.31 -0.22
N LYS A 10 29.28 7.53 -0.42
CA LYS A 10 28.73 8.33 -1.53
C LYS A 10 29.11 9.82 -1.52
N ARG A 11 29.65 10.33 -0.41
CA ARG A 11 30.03 11.73 -0.19
C ARG A 11 31.34 11.74 0.58
N LEU A 12 32.42 12.12 -0.10
CA LEU A 12 33.75 12.26 0.49
C LEU A 12 34.11 13.74 0.37
N ASN A 13 33.65 14.55 1.32
CA ASN A 13 33.95 15.98 1.39
C ASN A 13 35.40 16.20 1.87
N ILE A 14 36.34 15.64 1.11
CA ILE A 14 37.78 15.68 1.35
C ILE A 14 38.36 16.52 0.21
N PRO A 15 38.95 17.70 0.50
CA PRO A 15 39.49 18.60 -0.53
C PRO A 15 40.87 18.15 -1.03
N VAL A 16 41.04 16.86 -1.28
CA VAL A 16 42.30 16.26 -1.74
C VAL A 16 42.08 15.72 -3.15
N CYS A 17 42.61 16.45 -4.14
CA CYS A 17 42.44 16.14 -5.56
C CYS A 17 43.62 15.35 -6.12
N GLN A 18 44.49 14.85 -5.24
CA GLN A 18 45.62 14.02 -5.60
C GLN A 18 45.21 12.53 -5.61
N GLU A 19 45.79 11.77 -6.52
CA GLU A 19 45.61 10.33 -6.63
C GLU A 19 46.61 9.62 -5.70
N ILE A 20 46.19 9.39 -4.45
CA ILE A 20 47.01 8.75 -3.39
C ILE A 20 46.99 7.23 -3.52
N CYS A 21 45.92 6.67 -4.08
CA CYS A 21 45.76 5.25 -4.35
C CYS A 21 45.13 5.04 -5.73
N VAL A 22 45.37 3.87 -6.32
CA VAL A 22 44.79 3.45 -7.60
C VAL A 22 43.90 2.21 -7.43
N ILE A 23 44.23 1.35 -6.45
CA ILE A 23 43.52 0.11 -6.13
C ILE A 23 43.47 -0.11 -4.61
N ASP A 24 42.50 -0.90 -4.13
CA ASP A 24 42.27 -1.07 -2.68
C ASP A 24 43.48 -1.73 -1.96
N ASP A 25 44.29 -2.51 -2.66
CA ASP A 25 45.48 -3.19 -2.11
C ASP A 25 46.57 -2.22 -1.66
N GLN A 26 46.57 -0.98 -2.18
CA GLN A 26 47.49 0.08 -1.74
C GLN A 26 47.05 0.72 -0.42
N CYS A 27 45.80 0.49 -0.01
CA CYS A 27 45.27 0.98 1.25
C CYS A 27 45.56 -0.01 2.38
N ALA A 28 45.94 0.48 3.55
CA ALA A 28 46.13 -0.36 4.72
C ALA A 28 44.82 -1.01 5.16
N SER A 29 44.92 -2.19 5.77
CA SER A 29 43.79 -2.94 6.35
C SER A 29 42.66 -3.19 5.32
N ASP A 30 41.41 -2.99 5.75
CA ASP A 30 40.19 -3.09 4.95
C ASP A 30 39.88 -1.82 4.14
N GLY A 31 40.77 -0.82 4.16
CA GLY A 31 40.59 0.44 3.45
C GLY A 31 40.38 0.24 1.95
N LYS A 32 39.43 0.97 1.38
CA LYS A 32 39.17 1.01 -0.06
C LYS A 32 39.68 2.29 -0.68
N CYS A 33 40.16 2.18 -1.92
CA CYS A 33 40.56 3.32 -2.70
C CYS A 33 39.34 3.98 -3.34
N CYS A 34 38.97 5.15 -2.84
CA CYS A 34 37.74 5.83 -3.22
C CYS A 34 38.03 7.18 -3.87
N LYS A 35 37.31 7.45 -4.97
CA LYS A 35 37.40 8.73 -5.66
C LYS A 35 36.78 9.84 -4.81
N THR A 36 37.48 10.96 -4.76
CA THR A 36 37.04 12.21 -4.15
C THR A 36 36.22 13.02 -5.14
N ASP A 37 35.48 14.00 -4.64
CA ASP A 37 34.60 14.85 -5.44
C ASP A 37 35.37 15.74 -6.44
N CYS A 38 36.68 15.94 -6.25
CA CYS A 38 37.52 16.73 -7.15
C CYS A 38 38.45 15.90 -8.05
N GLY A 39 38.22 14.59 -8.16
CA GLY A 39 38.90 13.72 -9.14
C GLY A 39 40.17 13.03 -8.64
N GLY A 40 40.61 13.29 -7.41
CA GLY A 40 41.65 12.50 -6.75
C GLY A 40 41.11 11.19 -6.17
N ALA A 41 41.97 10.33 -5.64
CA ALA A 41 41.57 9.07 -5.01
C ALA A 41 42.33 8.86 -3.70
N VAL A 42 41.62 8.50 -2.64
CA VAL A 42 42.16 8.39 -1.28
C VAL A 42 41.66 7.11 -0.60
N CYS A 43 42.49 6.57 0.29
CA CYS A 43 42.15 5.41 1.09
C CYS A 43 41.18 5.78 2.20
N VAL A 44 40.01 5.15 2.22
CA VAL A 44 38.96 5.40 3.22
C VAL A 44 38.42 4.10 3.76
N GLN A 45 37.88 4.15 4.97
CA GLN A 45 37.18 3.00 5.52
C GLN A 45 35.92 2.71 4.69
N PRO A 46 35.74 1.45 4.24
CA PRO A 46 34.58 1.09 3.45
C PRO A 46 33.30 1.14 4.30
N LYS A 47 32.20 1.53 3.67
CA LYS A 47 30.88 1.18 4.20
C LYS A 47 30.63 -0.29 3.87
N MET A 48 30.56 -1.13 4.89
CA MET A 48 30.10 -2.50 4.69
C MET A 48 28.61 -2.47 4.36
N GLU A 49 28.18 -3.15 3.29
CA GLU A 49 26.79 -3.59 3.26
C GLU A 49 26.64 -4.52 4.46
N THR A 50 25.89 -4.05 5.44
CA THR A 50 25.66 -4.74 6.69
C THR A 50 25.21 -6.17 6.41
N VAL A 51 26.15 -7.12 6.51
CA VAL A 51 25.90 -8.54 6.80
C VAL A 51 25.03 -8.66 8.08
N THR A 52 24.98 -7.59 8.86
CA THR A 52 24.08 -7.36 10.00
C THR A 52 22.59 -7.29 9.65
N GLN A 53 22.14 -7.04 8.42
CA GLN A 53 20.68 -7.03 8.15
C GLN A 53 20.06 -8.43 8.19
N LEU A 54 20.77 -9.48 7.76
CA LEU A 54 20.28 -10.85 7.92
C LEU A 54 20.35 -11.32 9.38
N ALA A 55 21.39 -10.90 10.13
CA ALA A 55 21.55 -11.28 11.54
C ALA A 55 20.60 -10.52 12.49
N ILE A 56 20.20 -9.28 12.16
CA ILE A 56 19.20 -8.50 12.91
C ILE A 56 17.79 -9.02 12.61
N ALA A 57 17.50 -9.38 11.35
CA ALA A 57 16.22 -10.00 11.00
C ALA A 57 16.04 -11.39 11.64
N ALA A 58 17.13 -12.17 11.77
CA ALA A 58 17.09 -13.49 12.41
C ALA A 58 16.79 -13.44 13.92
N GLN A 59 16.96 -12.28 14.56
CA GLN A 59 16.67 -12.07 15.98
C GLN A 59 15.33 -11.35 16.22
N GLN A 60 14.56 -11.04 15.17
CA GLN A 60 13.25 -10.40 15.30
C GLN A 60 12.13 -11.43 15.29
N LYS A 61 11.33 -11.44 16.35
CA LYS A 61 10.11 -12.24 16.41
C LYS A 61 8.98 -11.60 15.57
N PRO A 62 8.02 -12.39 15.07
CA PRO A 62 6.88 -11.88 14.32
C PRO A 62 6.09 -10.79 15.05
N GLY A 63 5.48 -9.87 14.29
CA GLY A 63 4.68 -8.76 14.81
C GLY A 63 5.50 -7.50 15.11
N ARG A 64 4.80 -6.44 15.53
CA ARG A 64 5.35 -5.12 15.81
C ARG A 64 5.18 -4.73 17.28
N CYS A 65 6.05 -3.85 17.77
CA CYS A 65 5.88 -3.27 19.09
C CYS A 65 4.59 -2.44 19.17
N PRO A 66 3.87 -2.49 20.32
CA PRO A 66 2.85 -1.50 20.62
C PRO A 66 3.46 -0.10 20.57
N GLY A 67 2.68 0.89 20.13
CA GLY A 67 3.19 2.26 19.97
C GLY A 67 3.63 2.89 21.29
N ARG A 68 2.71 3.58 21.98
CA ARG A 68 3.03 4.24 23.26
C ARG A 68 2.92 3.26 24.42
N LEU A 69 4.05 2.79 24.91
CA LEU A 69 4.15 2.03 26.16
C LEU A 69 4.33 3.02 27.31
N ASN A 70 3.23 3.32 28.02
CA ASN A 70 3.25 4.14 29.23
C ASN A 70 3.70 3.32 30.45
N ILE A 71 4.91 2.76 30.32
CA ILE A 71 5.57 1.96 31.35
C ILE A 71 6.71 2.85 31.91
N PRO A 72 6.73 3.14 33.22
CA PRO A 72 7.73 4.02 33.85
C PRO A 72 9.09 3.31 34.07
N VAL A 73 9.44 2.38 33.18
CA VAL A 73 10.69 1.62 33.23
C VAL A 73 11.61 2.18 32.16
N CYS A 74 12.74 2.74 32.62
CA CYS A 74 13.73 3.40 31.79
C CYS A 74 15.07 2.65 31.76
N THR A 75 15.08 1.44 32.32
CA THR A 75 16.22 0.52 32.29
C THR A 75 16.07 -0.45 31.13
N GLU A 76 17.20 -0.90 30.58
CA GLU A 76 17.25 -1.91 29.54
C GLU A 76 17.07 -3.30 30.16
N ALA A 77 15.86 -3.87 30.04
CA ALA A 77 15.57 -5.24 30.48
C ALA A 77 15.83 -6.28 29.39
N CYS A 78 16.03 -5.85 28.14
CA CYS A 78 16.39 -6.67 27.00
C CYS A 78 17.17 -5.85 25.96
N ASP A 79 17.94 -6.50 25.08
CA ASP A 79 18.64 -5.90 23.94
C ASP A 79 18.11 -6.38 22.57
N GLY A 80 17.22 -7.37 22.58
CA GLY A 80 16.59 -7.94 21.40
C GLY A 80 15.49 -8.95 21.74
N ASP A 81 14.63 -9.28 20.76
CA ASP A 81 13.45 -10.13 21.00
C ASP A 81 13.83 -11.54 21.50
N HIS A 82 15.04 -12.02 21.18
CA HIS A 82 15.54 -13.34 21.57
C HIS A 82 15.68 -13.51 23.10
N GLN A 83 15.81 -12.42 23.87
CA GLN A 83 15.89 -12.45 25.34
C GLN A 83 14.50 -12.52 26.00
N CYS A 84 13.45 -12.21 25.23
CA CYS A 84 12.08 -12.25 25.72
C CYS A 84 11.51 -13.67 25.59
N ALA A 85 10.62 -14.08 26.50
CA ALA A 85 9.97 -15.38 26.44
C ALA A 85 8.89 -15.44 25.34
N GLY A 86 8.62 -16.63 24.79
CA GLY A 86 7.52 -16.84 23.83
C GLY A 86 7.61 -15.93 22.60
N ASP A 87 6.51 -15.29 22.24
CA ASP A 87 6.42 -14.34 21.12
C ASP A 87 6.74 -12.88 21.51
N ALA A 88 7.02 -12.61 22.79
CA ALA A 88 7.25 -11.26 23.28
C ALA A 88 8.46 -10.61 22.59
N LYS A 89 8.32 -9.33 22.24
CA LYS A 89 9.31 -8.50 21.58
C LYS A 89 9.96 -7.53 22.56
N CYS A 90 11.21 -7.20 22.30
CA CYS A 90 11.96 -6.21 23.06
C CYS A 90 11.63 -4.82 22.52
N CYS A 91 10.79 -4.08 23.23
CA CYS A 91 10.23 -2.82 22.77
C CYS A 91 10.67 -1.64 23.62
N ARG A 92 10.87 -0.50 22.95
CA ARG A 92 11.29 0.74 23.59
C ARG A 92 10.10 1.40 24.31
N THR A 93 10.32 1.80 25.55
CA THR A 93 9.37 2.59 26.35
C THR A 93 9.49 4.08 26.04
N ASN A 94 8.56 4.88 26.56
CA ASN A 94 8.56 6.34 26.37
C ASN A 94 9.79 7.05 26.96
N CYS A 95 10.53 6.41 27.86
CA CYS A 95 11.75 6.94 28.45
C CYS A 95 13.03 6.25 27.97
N TYR A 96 12.98 5.69 26.75
CA TYR A 96 14.10 5.09 26.02
C TYR A 96 14.63 3.74 26.53
N GLY A 97 14.15 3.22 27.67
CA GLY A 97 14.47 1.85 28.09
C GLY A 97 13.79 0.77 27.23
N LEU A 98 14.32 -0.45 27.24
CA LEU A 98 13.77 -1.60 26.54
C LEU A 98 13.13 -2.60 27.50
N VAL A 99 11.95 -3.11 27.13
CA VAL A 99 11.20 -4.10 27.93
C VAL A 99 10.54 -5.13 27.02
N CYS A 100 10.41 -6.36 27.52
CA CYS A 100 9.69 -7.42 26.82
C CYS A 100 8.18 -7.17 26.90
N VAL A 101 7.51 -7.11 25.76
CA VAL A 101 6.06 -6.92 25.65
C VAL A 101 5.46 -7.79 24.56
N ASP A 102 4.20 -8.13 24.70
CA ASP A 102 3.48 -8.91 23.69
C ASP A 102 3.38 -8.11 22.38
N PRO A 103 3.66 -8.75 21.23
CA PRO A 103 3.63 -8.08 19.93
C PRO A 103 2.21 -7.85 19.44
N ILE A 104 2.03 -6.79 18.65
CA ILE A 104 0.89 -6.66 17.76
C ILE A 104 1.20 -7.48 16.50
N LEU A 105 0.55 -8.62 16.33
CA LEU A 105 0.70 -9.43 15.12
C LEU A 105 -0.06 -8.77 13.95
N ASP A 106 0.59 -8.62 12.79
CA ASP A 106 -0.03 -8.14 11.55
C ASP A 106 -0.84 -9.23 10.83
N THR A 107 -0.97 -10.40 11.45
CA THR A 107 -2.00 -11.35 11.06
C THR A 107 -3.36 -10.70 11.25
N ALA A 108 -4.17 -10.72 10.19
CA ALA A 108 -5.62 -10.51 10.24
C ALA A 108 -6.19 -10.95 11.59
N PRO A 109 -7.19 -10.22 12.13
CA PRO A 109 -7.69 -10.44 13.48
C PRO A 109 -7.81 -11.94 13.74
N PRO A 110 -7.35 -12.43 14.90
CA PRO A 110 -7.33 -13.85 15.20
C PRO A 110 -8.66 -14.43 14.76
N ALA A 111 -8.66 -15.61 14.14
CA ALA A 111 -9.83 -16.34 13.65
C ALA A 111 -10.83 -16.64 14.78
N SER A 112 -11.40 -15.59 15.36
CA SER A 112 -12.10 -15.47 16.62
C SER A 112 -13.38 -14.66 16.49
N GLN A 113 -13.69 -14.26 15.26
CA GLN A 113 -15.02 -13.80 14.90
C GLN A 113 -15.63 -14.82 13.96
N LYS A 114 -16.84 -15.28 14.33
CA LYS A 114 -17.63 -16.08 13.40
C LYS A 114 -17.93 -15.24 12.16
N PRO A 115 -17.99 -15.87 10.96
CA PRO A 115 -18.18 -15.14 9.70
C PRO A 115 -19.38 -14.17 9.75
N GLY A 116 -19.20 -13.00 9.14
CA GLY A 116 -20.20 -11.93 9.07
C GLY A 116 -19.99 -10.79 10.07
N SER A 117 -20.80 -9.75 9.96
CA SER A 117 -20.73 -8.52 10.76
C SER A 117 -21.95 -8.38 11.67
N CYS A 118 -21.82 -7.66 12.79
CA CYS A 118 -22.99 -7.34 13.60
C CYS A 118 -23.97 -6.45 12.81
N PRO A 119 -25.29 -6.69 12.91
CA PRO A 119 -26.28 -5.78 12.34
C PRO A 119 -26.11 -4.36 12.89
N PRO A 120 -26.38 -3.33 12.08
CA PRO A 120 -26.35 -1.96 12.56
C PRO A 120 -27.37 -1.76 13.67
N ARG A 121 -26.89 -1.27 14.82
CA ARG A 121 -27.64 -0.79 16.01
C ARG A 121 -28.91 -1.59 16.31
N LEU A 122 -28.75 -2.70 17.02
CA LEU A 122 -29.88 -3.43 17.61
C LEU A 122 -30.66 -2.52 18.56
N LYS A 123 -31.90 -2.16 18.18
CA LYS A 123 -32.86 -1.39 19.00
C LYS A 123 -33.45 -2.25 20.12
N LEU A 124 -32.60 -2.89 20.90
CA LEU A 124 -32.95 -3.74 22.02
C LEU A 124 -32.58 -3.01 23.31
N SER A 125 -33.54 -2.90 24.24
CA SER A 125 -33.35 -2.29 25.57
C SER A 125 -32.68 -3.25 26.57
N ILE A 126 -31.75 -4.08 26.10
CA ILE A 126 -30.99 -5.01 26.93
C ILE A 126 -29.65 -4.37 27.22
N CYS A 127 -29.46 -3.89 28.44
CA CYS A 127 -28.25 -3.14 28.84
C CYS A 127 -27.24 -4.02 29.59
N THR A 128 -27.57 -5.30 29.75
CA THR A 128 -26.73 -6.32 30.36
C THR A 128 -25.93 -7.07 29.30
N ALA A 129 -24.72 -7.49 29.64
CA ALA A 129 -23.92 -8.34 28.78
C ALA A 129 -24.34 -9.81 28.93
N THR A 130 -24.94 -10.40 27.89
CA THR A 130 -25.30 -11.83 27.87
C THR A 130 -24.26 -12.68 27.13
N CYS A 131 -23.26 -12.06 26.52
CA CYS A 131 -22.15 -12.71 25.84
C CYS A 131 -20.88 -11.87 25.96
N ALA A 132 -19.72 -12.51 26.07
CA ALA A 132 -18.43 -11.82 26.13
C ALA A 132 -17.78 -11.70 24.73
N ASN A 133 -18.03 -12.68 23.86
CA ASN A 133 -17.48 -12.77 22.51
C ASN A 133 -18.37 -13.67 21.62
N ASP A 134 -18.07 -13.76 20.32
CA ASP A 134 -18.82 -14.60 19.37
C ASP A 134 -18.90 -16.07 19.82
N TYR A 135 -17.87 -16.60 20.50
CA TYR A 135 -17.85 -17.98 21.01
C TYR A 135 -18.78 -18.22 22.19
N SER A 136 -19.18 -17.16 22.91
CA SER A 136 -20.20 -17.25 23.95
C SER A 136 -21.58 -17.58 23.36
N CYS A 137 -21.73 -17.44 22.03
CA CYS A 137 -22.96 -17.67 21.31
C CYS A 137 -22.88 -18.99 20.52
N SER A 138 -23.96 -19.78 20.52
CA SER A 138 -24.02 -21.05 19.79
C SER A 138 -24.18 -20.87 18.28
N GLY A 139 -23.66 -21.81 17.48
CA GLY A 139 -23.80 -21.80 16.02
C GLY A 139 -23.11 -20.60 15.37
N ASN A 140 -23.66 -20.03 14.30
CA ASN A 140 -23.06 -18.92 13.52
C ASN A 140 -23.41 -17.51 14.03
N THR A 141 -23.89 -17.37 15.27
CA THR A 141 -24.38 -16.09 15.83
C THR A 141 -23.27 -15.23 16.43
N LYS A 142 -23.30 -13.92 16.25
CA LYS A 142 -22.27 -13.00 16.78
C LYS A 142 -22.71 -12.33 18.07
N CYS A 143 -21.75 -12.00 18.93
CA CYS A 143 -21.99 -11.23 20.14
C CYS A 143 -21.93 -9.73 19.81
N CYS A 144 -23.07 -9.06 19.83
CA CYS A 144 -23.19 -7.70 19.33
C CYS A 144 -23.70 -6.74 20.40
N HIS A 145 -23.23 -5.49 20.35
CA HIS A 145 -23.66 -4.45 21.27
C HIS A 145 -25.09 -3.97 20.97
N THR A 146 -25.85 -3.74 22.03
CA THR A 146 -27.17 -3.10 21.97
C THR A 146 -27.04 -1.58 22.10
N GLU A 147 -28.13 -0.86 21.86
CA GLU A 147 -28.16 0.60 21.92
C GLU A 147 -27.85 1.16 23.32
N CYS A 148 -28.24 0.45 24.39
CA CYS A 148 -28.02 0.90 25.76
C CYS A 148 -26.73 0.34 26.43
N GLY A 149 -25.85 -0.31 25.64
CA GLY A 149 -24.53 -0.74 26.11
C GLY A 149 -24.41 -2.19 26.60
N GLY A 150 -25.48 -2.99 26.47
CA GLY A 150 -25.41 -4.44 26.69
C GLY A 150 -24.83 -5.19 25.49
N THR A 151 -24.68 -6.50 25.62
CA THR A 151 -24.26 -7.40 24.52
C THR A 151 -25.22 -8.57 24.42
N VAL A 152 -25.55 -8.96 23.19
CA VAL A 152 -26.47 -10.07 22.92
C VAL A 152 -26.04 -10.87 21.69
N CYS A 153 -26.31 -12.17 21.73
CA CYS A 153 -26.10 -13.07 20.59
C CYS A 153 -27.17 -12.81 19.51
N THR A 154 -26.75 -12.41 18.32
CA THR A 154 -27.65 -12.16 17.18
C THR A 154 -27.13 -12.85 15.92
N GLN A 155 -28.00 -13.02 14.93
CA GLN A 155 -27.54 -13.42 13.60
C GLN A 155 -26.63 -12.32 13.02
N PRO A 156 -25.51 -12.71 12.39
CA PRO A 156 -24.70 -11.77 11.64
C PRO A 156 -25.52 -11.23 10.47
N ASN A 157 -25.23 -10.01 10.05
CA ASN A 157 -25.59 -9.60 8.70
C ASN A 157 -24.95 -10.60 7.74
N ALA A 158 -25.78 -11.15 6.85
CA ALA A 158 -25.30 -11.81 5.64
C ALA A 158 -24.65 -10.74 4.76
N GLU A 159 -23.44 -10.31 5.12
CA GLU A 159 -22.54 -9.79 4.11
C GLU A 159 -22.26 -10.98 3.21
N ALA A 160 -22.92 -10.95 2.05
CA ALA A 160 -22.33 -11.51 0.86
C ALA A 160 -20.83 -11.23 0.94
N ILE A 161 -20.04 -12.28 0.94
CA ILE A 161 -18.69 -12.20 0.42
C ILE A 161 -18.91 -11.61 -0.97
N ALA A 162 -18.85 -10.28 -1.10
CA ALA A 162 -18.63 -9.71 -2.40
C ALA A 162 -17.33 -10.40 -2.81
N PRO A 163 -17.33 -11.19 -3.90
CA PRO A 163 -16.09 -11.78 -4.37
C PRO A 163 -15.05 -10.65 -4.44
N PRO A 164 -13.77 -10.94 -4.18
CA PRO A 164 -12.73 -9.94 -4.37
C PRO A 164 -12.99 -9.26 -5.72
N PRO A 165 -12.87 -7.92 -5.81
CA PRO A 165 -13.10 -7.25 -7.09
C PRO A 165 -12.33 -8.03 -8.14
N PRO A 166 -12.98 -8.44 -9.26
CA PRO A 166 -12.33 -9.27 -10.25
C PRO A 166 -10.99 -8.61 -10.59
N PRO A 167 -9.91 -9.40 -10.76
CA PRO A 167 -8.63 -8.83 -11.16
C PRO A 167 -8.87 -7.88 -12.33
N PRO A 168 -8.22 -6.70 -12.35
CA PRO A 168 -8.41 -5.76 -13.45
C PRO A 168 -8.26 -6.55 -14.74
N LEU A 169 -9.33 -6.52 -15.55
CA LEU A 169 -9.35 -7.23 -16.83
C LEU A 169 -8.04 -6.93 -17.55
N PRO A 170 -7.38 -7.91 -18.18
CA PRO A 170 -6.21 -7.65 -19.00
C PRO A 170 -6.58 -6.49 -19.90
N GLN A 171 -5.83 -5.39 -19.80
CA GLN A 171 -6.03 -4.25 -20.70
C GLN A 171 -5.97 -4.85 -22.10
N SER A 172 -7.12 -4.83 -22.78
CA SER A 172 -7.21 -5.28 -24.16
C SER A 172 -6.11 -4.55 -24.93
N PRO A 173 -5.36 -5.26 -25.79
CA PRO A 173 -4.27 -4.66 -26.53
C PRO A 173 -4.77 -3.37 -27.19
N PRO A 174 -3.93 -2.32 -27.26
CA PRO A 174 -4.34 -1.07 -27.86
C PRO A 174 -4.95 -1.37 -29.23
N SER A 175 -6.20 -0.92 -29.41
CA SER A 175 -6.90 -1.01 -30.68
C SER A 175 -5.98 -0.45 -31.77
N PRO A 176 -5.92 -1.08 -32.96
CA PRO A 176 -5.19 -0.50 -34.08
C PRO A 176 -5.65 0.95 -34.28
N PRO A 177 -4.75 1.86 -34.72
CA PRO A 177 -5.07 3.28 -34.86
C PRO A 177 -6.31 3.45 -35.74
N ASP A 178 -7.42 3.85 -35.13
CA ASP A 178 -8.67 4.11 -35.83
C ASP A 178 -8.51 5.39 -36.64
N ASN A 179 -8.48 5.23 -37.96
CA ASN A 179 -8.32 6.28 -38.94
C ASN A 179 -9.64 7.05 -39.18
N SER A 180 -10.39 7.36 -38.11
CA SER A 180 -11.66 8.09 -38.17
C SER A 180 -11.63 9.39 -37.35
N LYS A 181 -10.60 10.22 -37.51
CA LYS A 181 -10.60 11.62 -37.03
C LYS A 181 -11.53 12.50 -37.87
N GLN A 182 -12.81 12.17 -37.93
CA GLN A 182 -13.84 13.07 -38.45
C GLN A 182 -14.92 13.20 -37.38
N GLN A 183 -14.93 14.35 -36.72
CA GLN A 183 -15.83 14.70 -35.63
C GLN A 183 -17.00 15.55 -36.17
N CYS A 184 -18.13 15.58 -35.47
CA CYS A 184 -19.21 16.53 -35.78
C CYS A 184 -18.68 17.98 -35.75
N PRO A 185 -19.15 18.86 -36.65
CA PRO A 185 -18.72 20.25 -36.66
C PRO A 185 -19.11 20.95 -35.35
N ALA A 186 -18.21 21.77 -34.81
CA ALA A 186 -18.44 22.51 -33.57
C ALA A 186 -19.60 23.52 -33.67
N SER A 187 -19.89 24.02 -34.88
CA SER A 187 -21.00 24.91 -35.16
C SER A 187 -22.02 24.22 -36.08
N PRO A 188 -23.20 23.82 -35.58
CA PRO A 188 -24.22 23.18 -36.40
C PRO A 188 -24.75 24.14 -37.45
N SER A 189 -24.72 23.72 -38.71
CA SER A 189 -25.17 24.47 -39.89
C SER A 189 -26.19 23.65 -40.68
N GLY A 190 -27.12 24.33 -41.36
CA GLY A 190 -28.16 23.70 -42.18
C GLY A 190 -29.60 24.08 -41.79
N PRO A 191 -30.60 23.43 -42.41
CA PRO A 191 -32.02 23.74 -42.24
C PRO A 191 -32.51 23.50 -40.79
N TRP A 192 -33.48 24.31 -40.35
CA TRP A 192 -34.06 24.23 -39.01
C TRP A 192 -35.10 23.09 -38.93
N VAL A 193 -34.60 21.87 -38.77
CA VAL A 193 -35.42 20.65 -38.66
C VAL A 193 -35.33 20.12 -37.24
N CYS A 194 -36.39 20.24 -36.44
CA CYS A 194 -36.38 19.85 -35.04
C CYS A 194 -36.82 18.39 -34.79
N THR A 195 -36.78 17.54 -35.82
CA THR A 195 -37.08 16.10 -35.75
C THR A 195 -35.85 15.29 -36.12
N SER A 196 -35.51 14.28 -35.31
CA SER A 196 -34.35 13.42 -35.57
C SER A 196 -34.57 12.52 -36.79
N THR A 197 -33.59 12.47 -37.68
CA THR A 197 -33.58 11.65 -38.90
C THR A 197 -32.53 10.54 -38.87
N CYS A 198 -31.71 10.48 -37.84
CA CYS A 198 -30.76 9.39 -37.57
C CYS A 198 -30.63 9.17 -36.05
N SER A 199 -30.21 7.97 -35.65
CA SER A 199 -29.86 7.62 -34.26
C SER A 199 -28.38 7.26 -34.12
N SER A 200 -27.73 6.83 -35.21
CA SER A 200 -26.31 6.50 -35.26
C SER A 200 -25.68 6.85 -36.62
N ASP A 201 -24.35 6.89 -36.70
CA ASP A 201 -23.62 7.16 -37.96
C ASP A 201 -23.98 6.17 -39.09
N LYS A 202 -24.41 4.95 -38.74
CA LYS A 202 -24.81 3.91 -39.70
C LYS A 202 -26.09 4.25 -40.46
N ASP A 203 -26.95 5.09 -39.88
CA ASP A 203 -28.20 5.53 -40.52
C ASP A 203 -27.92 6.54 -41.65
N CYS A 204 -26.70 7.09 -41.68
CA CYS A 204 -26.29 8.09 -42.63
C CYS A 204 -25.60 7.45 -43.84
N ARG A 205 -26.09 7.77 -45.04
CA ARG A 205 -25.47 7.30 -46.28
C ARG A 205 -24.12 8.01 -46.53
N GLY A 206 -23.11 7.23 -46.84
CA GLY A 206 -21.78 7.70 -47.24
C GLY A 206 -20.93 8.20 -46.06
N LYS A 207 -19.99 9.12 -46.34
CA LYS A 207 -19.09 9.71 -45.32
C LYS A 207 -19.80 10.82 -44.53
N ARG A 208 -20.94 10.50 -43.91
CA ARG A 208 -21.75 11.41 -43.09
C ARG A 208 -21.84 10.85 -41.67
N LYS A 209 -21.95 11.75 -40.69
CA LYS A 209 -22.14 11.38 -39.29
C LYS A 209 -23.46 11.91 -38.76
N CYS A 210 -24.00 11.22 -37.77
CA CYS A 210 -25.25 11.57 -37.13
C CYS A 210 -24.97 12.61 -36.03
N CYS A 211 -25.19 13.87 -36.36
CA CYS A 211 -24.79 15.00 -35.51
C CYS A 211 -26.01 15.79 -35.03
N LYS A 212 -25.87 16.41 -33.85
CA LYS A 212 -26.92 17.27 -33.28
C LYS A 212 -26.95 18.62 -34.00
N ASN A 213 -28.13 19.06 -34.42
CA ASN A 213 -28.31 20.38 -35.04
C ASN A 213 -28.72 21.46 -34.02
N ARG A 214 -29.03 22.67 -34.50
CA ARG A 214 -29.43 23.82 -33.67
C ARG A 214 -30.71 23.62 -32.86
N CYS A 215 -31.64 22.77 -33.32
CA CYS A 215 -32.84 22.42 -32.55
C CYS A 215 -32.60 21.33 -31.50
N GLY A 216 -31.41 20.70 -31.50
CA GLY A 216 -31.15 19.52 -30.68
C GLY A 216 -31.54 18.19 -31.32
N ALA A 217 -32.02 18.19 -32.57
CA ALA A 217 -32.35 16.97 -33.31
C ALA A 217 -31.12 16.37 -33.99
N HIS A 218 -31.11 15.04 -34.16
CA HIS A 218 -30.02 14.31 -34.80
C HIS A 218 -30.24 14.21 -36.32
N VAL A 219 -29.28 14.71 -37.10
CA VAL A 219 -29.35 14.74 -38.57
C VAL A 219 -28.02 14.32 -39.19
N CYS A 220 -28.09 13.72 -40.38
CA CYS A 220 -26.91 13.29 -41.11
C CYS A 220 -26.17 14.47 -41.74
N THR A 221 -25.03 14.84 -41.16
CA THR A 221 -24.23 15.99 -41.58
C THR A 221 -23.03 15.54 -42.40
N LYS A 222 -22.73 16.29 -43.47
CA LYS A 222 -21.50 16.10 -44.25
C LYS A 222 -20.32 16.60 -43.44
N LEU A 223 -19.27 15.79 -43.38
CA LEU A 223 -18.06 16.12 -42.64
C LEU A 223 -17.35 17.25 -43.37
N SER A 224 -17.08 18.34 -42.65
CA SER A 224 -16.16 19.39 -43.09
C SER A 224 -14.74 18.90 -42.82
N ASN A 225 -13.85 19.10 -43.78
CA ASN A 225 -12.42 18.86 -43.61
C ASN A 225 -11.82 19.95 -42.71
#